data_AF-A0A502MES5-F1
#
_entry.id   AF-A0A502MES5-F1
#
_cell.length_a   1.000
_cell.length_b   1.000
_cell.length_c   1.000
_cell.angle_alpha   90.00
_cell.angle_beta   90.00
_cell.angle_gamma   90.00
#
_symmetry.space_group_name_H-M   'P 1'
#
loop_
_entity.id
_entity.type
_entity.pdbx_description
1 polymer ?
#
loop_
_entity_poly.entity_id
_entity_poly.type
_entity_poly.pdbx_seq_one_letter_code
_entity_poly.pdbx_strand_id
1 'polypeptide(L)' 'MADDTAKQDFRDRNRVSADEGYEVEYFAQKVGLSAQQVRELIKTHGNDRGTLARKLQG' A
#
# COMPACT_ATOMS: atom_id res chain seq x y z
N MET A 1 18.92 15.06 -11.16
CA MET A 1 17.48 14.78 -11.34
C MET A 1 16.85 14.92 -9.97
N ALA A 2 16.10 16.01 -9.74
CA ALA A 2 15.33 16.22 -8.52
C ALA A 2 13.88 16.03 -8.95
N ASP A 3 13.31 14.87 -8.61
CA ASP A 3 11.91 14.59 -8.91
C ASP A 3 11.05 15.42 -7.96
N ASP A 4 10.31 16.36 -8.52
CA ASP A 4 9.31 17.21 -7.86
C ASP A 4 8.10 16.32 -7.45
N THR A 5 8.32 15.43 -6.48
CA THR A 5 7.32 14.47 -5.95
C THR A 5 6.22 15.15 -5.11
N ALA A 6 6.30 16.47 -4.93
CA ALA A 6 5.36 17.25 -4.12
C ALA A 6 3.95 17.42 -4.72
N LYS A 7 3.75 17.06 -6.00
CA LYS A 7 2.45 17.24 -6.69
C LYS A 7 1.56 16.00 -6.74
N GLN A 8 2.05 14.84 -6.32
CA GLN A 8 1.26 13.59 -6.26
C GLN A 8 0.68 13.33 -4.85
N ASP A 9 0.78 14.32 -3.95
CA ASP A 9 1.14 14.09 -2.56
C ASP A 9 -0.01 13.93 -1.53
N PHE A 10 -1.29 14.10 -1.88
CA PHE A 10 -2.35 14.07 -0.84
C PHE A 10 -3.45 13.02 -1.04
N ARG A 11 -3.73 12.59 -2.27
CA ARG A 11 -4.81 11.62 -2.52
C ARG A 11 -4.32 10.17 -2.57
N ASP A 12 -3.11 9.93 -3.08
CA ASP A 12 -2.56 8.57 -3.24
C ASP A 12 -1.78 8.05 -2.03
N ARG A 13 -1.38 8.90 -1.07
CA ARG A 13 -0.74 8.43 0.19
C ARG A 13 -1.60 7.44 1.00
N ASN A 14 -2.91 7.42 0.72
CA ASN A 14 -3.86 6.50 1.34
C ASN A 14 -4.04 5.19 0.56
N ARG A 15 -3.30 4.97 -0.53
CA ARG A 15 -3.37 3.76 -1.33
C ARG A 15 -2.03 3.01 -1.31
N VAL A 16 -2.08 1.74 -1.69
CA VAL A 16 -0.90 0.88 -1.88
C VAL A 16 -1.00 0.28 -3.28
N SER A 17 -0.20 0.72 -4.23
CA SER A 17 -0.21 0.16 -5.58
C SER A 17 0.30 -1.28 -5.56
N ALA A 18 -0.50 -2.25 -6.03
CA ALA A 18 -0.09 -3.65 -6.10
C ALA A 18 0.99 -3.93 -7.17
N ASP A 19 1.07 -3.05 -8.18
CA ASP A 19 2.06 -3.09 -9.27
C ASP A 19 3.42 -2.52 -8.86
N GLU A 20 3.46 -1.58 -7.91
CA GLU A 20 4.70 -1.01 -7.40
C GLU A 20 5.27 -1.91 -6.29
N GLY A 21 6.26 -2.73 -6.65
CA GLY A 21 6.90 -3.66 -5.72
C GLY A 21 7.38 -3.00 -4.43
N TYR A 22 7.97 -1.80 -4.53
CA TYR A 22 8.45 -1.05 -3.38
C TYR A 22 7.31 -0.67 -2.40
N GLU A 23 6.15 -0.25 -2.89
CA GLU A 23 5.01 0.11 -2.02
C GLU A 23 4.42 -1.12 -1.32
N VAL A 24 4.31 -2.23 -2.05
CA VAL A 24 3.84 -3.51 -1.50
C VAL A 24 4.79 -4.00 -0.41
N GLU A 25 6.10 -3.99 -0.66
CA GLU A 25 7.11 -4.42 0.31
C GLU A 25 7.16 -3.52 1.54
N TYR A 26 7.03 -2.20 1.35
CA TYR A 26 6.98 -1.26 2.47
C TYR A 26 5.73 -1.46 3.33
N PHE A 27 4.57 -1.65 2.70
CA PHE A 27 3.33 -1.91 3.42
C PHE A 27 3.38 -3.26 4.15
N ALA A 28 3.84 -4.31 3.47
CA ALA A 28 4.05 -5.65 4.00
C ALA A 28 4.88 -5.64 5.30
N GLN A 29 6.03 -4.96 5.30
CA GLN A 29 6.86 -4.81 6.49
C GLN A 29 6.15 -4.08 7.62
N LYS A 30 5.38 -3.03 7.31
CA LYS A 30 4.63 -2.24 8.31
C LYS A 30 3.55 -3.05 9.01
N VAL A 31 2.92 -3.99 8.31
CA VAL A 31 1.82 -4.81 8.84
C VAL A 31 2.22 -6.24 9.20
N GLY A 32 3.48 -6.61 9.01
CA GLY A 32 4.00 -7.95 9.31
C GLY A 32 3.51 -9.05 8.35
N LEU A 33 3.18 -8.70 7.11
CA LEU A 33 2.76 -9.64 6.07
C LEU A 33 3.87 -9.85 5.03
N SER A 34 3.72 -10.87 4.19
CA SER A 34 4.52 -11.00 2.97
C SER A 34 3.98 -10.12 1.85
N ALA A 35 4.84 -9.76 0.89
CA ALA A 35 4.44 -8.97 -0.28
C ALA A 35 3.35 -9.67 -1.13
N GLN A 36 3.36 -11.01 -1.18
CA GLN A 36 2.33 -11.79 -1.87
C GLN A 36 0.98 -11.66 -1.15
N GLN A 37 0.96 -11.80 0.17
CA GLN A 37 -0.27 -11.62 0.96
C GLN A 37 -0.85 -10.22 0.81
N VAL A 38 0.00 -9.18 0.77
CA VAL A 38 -0.46 -7.80 0.52
C VAL A 38 -1.08 -7.66 -0.86
N ARG A 39 -0.48 -8.24 -1.90
CA ARG A 39 -1.06 -8.22 -3.27
C ARG A 39 -2.42 -8.91 -3.31
N GLU A 40 -2.58 -10.04 -2.64
CA GLU A 40 -3.87 -10.71 -2.55
C GLU A 40 -4.89 -9.88 -1.76
N LEU A 41 -4.48 -9.30 -0.63
CA LEU A 41 -5.33 -8.42 0.18
C LEU A 41 -5.83 -7.21 -0.63
N ILE A 42 -4.95 -6.61 -1.44
CA ILE A 42 -5.29 -5.51 -2.35
C ILE A 42 -6.26 -5.98 -3.45
N LYS A 43 -6.06 -7.17 -4.02
CA LYS A 43 -6.99 -7.73 -5.02
C LYS A 43 -8.38 -7.99 -4.45
N THR A 44 -8.46 -8.45 -3.20
CA THR A 44 -9.74 -8.81 -2.55
C THR A 44 -10.48 -7.61 -1.96
N HIS A 45 -9.77 -6.64 -1.39
CA HIS A 45 -10.37 -5.54 -0.62
C HIS A 45 -10.16 -4.15 -1.24
N GLY A 46 -9.39 -4.07 -2.33
CA GLY A 46 -8.95 -2.82 -2.92
C GLY A 46 -7.65 -2.32 -2.30
N ASN A 47 -7.06 -1.29 -2.93
CA ASN A 47 -5.77 -0.74 -2.53
C ASN A 47 -5.84 0.34 -1.45
N ASP A 48 -6.99 0.53 -0.79
CA ASP A 48 -7.15 1.55 0.24
C ASP A 48 -6.44 1.14 1.54
N ARG A 49 -5.37 1.86 1.90
CA ARG A 49 -4.50 1.59 3.04
C ARG A 49 -5.26 1.59 4.36
N GLY A 50 -6.25 2.46 4.52
CA GLY A 50 -7.08 2.52 5.73
C GLY A 50 -7.95 1.28 5.90
N THR A 51 -8.51 0.79 4.79
CA THR A 51 -9.31 -0.45 4.75
C THR A 51 -8.44 -1.68 5.02
N LEU A 52 -7.25 -1.76 4.40
CA LEU A 52 -6.29 -2.84 4.64
C LEU A 52 -5.81 -2.84 6.11
N ALA A 53 -5.48 -1.67 6.68
CA ALA A 53 -5.06 -1.55 8.07
C ALA A 53 -6.18 -1.96 9.05
N ARG A 54 -7.43 -1.56 8.80
CA ARG A 54 -8.57 -1.99 9.62
C ARG A 54 -8.80 -3.49 9.58
N LYS A 55 -8.63 -4.13 8.41
CA LYS A 55 -8.76 -5.58 8.26
C LYS A 55 -7.73 -6.38 9.04
N LEU A 56 -6.57 -5.79 9.32
CA LEU A 56 -5.47 -6.45 10.03
C LEU A 56 -5.47 -6.20 11.55
N GLN A 57 -6.29 -5.26 12.04
CA GLN A 57 -6.45 -4.96 13.47
C GLN A 57 -7.71 -5.59 14.09
N GLY A 58 -8.47 -6.36 13.31
CA GLY A 58 -9.71 -7.02 13.73
C GLY A 58 -9.53 -8.46 14.14
#